data_AF-A0AAJ6PA49-F1
#
_entry.id   AF-A0AAJ6PA49-F1
#
_cell.length_a   1.000
_cell.length_b   1.000
_cell.length_c   1.000
_cell.angle_alpha   90.00
_cell.angle_beta   90.00
_cell.angle_gamma   90.00
#
_symmetry.space_group_name_H-M   'P 1'
#
loop_
_entity.id
_entity.type
_entity.pdbx_description
1 polymer ?
#
loop_
_entity_poly.entity_id
_entity_poly.type
_entity_poly.pdbx_seq_one_letter_code
_entity_poly.pdbx_strand_id
1 'polypeptide(L)'
;MKKISKLAVGAVCTVGITGVLVPSEVHAVSSITNITPAPVGSAISPTKYDVFLDANNPLSITVNVTVPKSPNKLDLFLLQDLTGSFSDDLPVVKALVPSLISSVTGTVADTQFGLGSFADKPISPFGSFSDYVYKTDLGLTANTTAFQASVNGLTLKGGSDFPESQLEALLQTAVRAKTEIGFRDDAFKVAVITTDATFHQAGDFSSRPANNGDAVLDGSPAGTGEDYPSIAQVKAALQAANIIPIFAVTSNVLSTYQSLVSDLGFGSVVTLSSNSSNLVSAITAGLTDAFANITLTAVSDDYGYVQSITPTSFSGVPQGATRTFTVNLLADGIDDADDVLKLVAPGFGETLVNVDVKDTKDTKSVPEPSALLGLLVLGTGGTILKRKQKQKAVA
;
A
#
# COMPACT_ATOMS: atom_id res chain seq x y z
N MET A 1 -10.17 -77.81 71.71
CA MET A 1 -9.90 -76.42 72.15
C MET A 1 -9.08 -75.71 71.06
N LYS A 2 -9.42 -74.43 70.74
CA LYS A 2 -8.62 -73.32 70.14
C LYS A 2 -7.35 -73.68 69.31
N LYS A 3 -6.96 -73.06 68.19
CA LYS A 3 -7.39 -71.92 67.35
C LYS A 3 -6.47 -71.91 66.10
N ILE A 4 -6.91 -71.19 65.06
CA ILE A 4 -6.36 -70.96 63.70
C ILE A 4 -5.12 -70.07 63.67
N SER A 5 -4.23 -70.26 62.66
CA SER A 5 -3.60 -69.26 61.74
C SER A 5 -2.18 -69.70 61.32
N LYS A 6 -1.56 -69.40 60.16
CA LYS A 6 -1.89 -68.99 58.77
C LYS A 6 -0.52 -69.06 58.03
N LEU A 7 -0.53 -69.32 56.72
CA LEU A 7 0.64 -69.56 55.83
C LEU A 7 0.78 -68.44 54.77
N ALA A 8 2.01 -68.28 54.23
CA ALA A 8 2.44 -67.74 52.91
C ALA A 8 3.54 -66.65 53.08
N VAL A 9 4.82 -66.85 52.73
CA VAL A 9 5.49 -67.09 51.41
C VAL A 9 5.22 -65.98 50.41
N GLY A 10 6.20 -65.07 50.27
CA GLY A 10 6.17 -63.93 49.35
C GLY A 10 6.71 -64.28 47.96
N ALA A 11 6.06 -63.73 46.93
CA ALA A 11 6.47 -63.78 45.53
C ALA A 11 6.84 -62.38 45.05
N VAL A 12 7.96 -62.30 44.32
CA VAL A 12 8.49 -61.11 43.65
C VAL A 12 7.64 -60.84 42.39
N CYS A 13 7.24 -59.58 42.17
CA CYS A 13 6.57 -59.15 40.95
C CYS A 13 7.34 -57.97 40.33
N THR A 14 7.81 -58.18 39.10
CA THR A 14 8.39 -57.17 38.20
C THR A 14 7.32 -56.18 37.73
N VAL A 15 7.59 -54.88 37.82
CA VAL A 15 6.74 -53.82 37.26
C VAL A 15 7.40 -53.27 36.01
N GLY A 16 6.70 -53.38 34.88
CA GLY A 16 7.10 -52.79 33.60
C GLY A 16 6.98 -51.27 33.63
N ILE A 17 7.96 -50.59 33.06
CA ILE A 17 7.98 -49.15 32.85
C ILE A 17 7.02 -48.85 31.70
N THR A 18 5.80 -48.38 32.02
CA THR A 18 4.92 -47.74 31.04
C THR A 18 5.53 -46.40 30.64
N GLY A 19 5.88 -46.27 29.37
CA GLY A 19 6.30 -45.01 28.77
C GLY A 19 5.25 -43.94 29.02
N VAL A 20 5.69 -42.83 29.62
CA VAL A 20 4.95 -41.58 29.65
C VAL A 20 4.90 -41.10 28.20
N LEU A 21 3.75 -41.24 27.53
CA LEU A 21 3.46 -40.36 26.40
C LEU A 21 3.36 -38.95 26.98
N VAL A 22 4.41 -38.16 26.75
CA VAL A 22 4.30 -36.71 26.85
C VAL A 22 3.19 -36.32 25.86
N PRO A 23 2.18 -35.53 26.24
CA PRO A 23 1.28 -34.98 25.25
C PRO A 23 2.16 -34.21 24.27
N SER A 24 2.18 -34.64 23.01
CA SER A 24 2.74 -33.82 21.94
C SER A 24 2.03 -32.48 22.06
N GLU A 25 2.79 -31.39 22.25
CA GLU A 25 2.21 -30.06 22.20
C GLU A 25 1.45 -29.99 20.88
N VAL A 26 0.13 -29.81 20.96
CA VAL A 26 -0.68 -29.56 19.78
C VAL A 26 -0.29 -28.14 19.39
N HIS A 27 0.72 -28.02 18.52
CA HIS A 27 1.03 -26.77 17.85
C HIS A 27 -0.27 -26.30 17.19
N ALA A 28 -0.72 -25.09 17.53
CA ALA A 28 -1.87 -24.51 16.87
C ALA A 28 -1.50 -24.34 15.38
N VAL A 29 -2.43 -24.61 14.46
CA VAL A 29 -2.12 -24.45 13.03
C VAL A 29 -2.43 -23.01 12.65
N SER A 30 -1.56 -22.38 11.87
CA SER A 30 -1.82 -21.04 11.33
C SER A 30 -3.16 -21.03 10.60
N SER A 31 -3.97 -20.02 10.86
CA SER A 31 -5.35 -20.00 10.37
C SER A 31 -5.90 -18.59 10.21
N ILE A 32 -6.87 -18.46 9.30
CA ILE A 32 -7.69 -17.26 9.21
C ILE A 32 -8.75 -17.34 10.29
N THR A 33 -8.72 -16.42 11.25
CA THR A 33 -9.67 -16.39 12.37
C THR A 33 -10.92 -15.59 12.02
N ASN A 34 -10.80 -14.58 11.15
CA ASN A 34 -11.94 -13.82 10.64
C ASN A 34 -11.62 -13.14 9.29
N ILE A 35 -12.67 -12.90 8.49
CA ILE A 35 -12.59 -12.14 7.23
C ILE A 35 -13.68 -11.08 7.24
N THR A 36 -13.32 -9.80 7.06
CA THR A 36 -14.29 -8.72 6.86
C THR A 36 -14.47 -8.49 5.36
N PRO A 37 -15.66 -8.78 4.78
CA PRO A 37 -15.90 -8.57 3.37
C PRO A 37 -15.84 -7.09 2.99
N ALA A 38 -15.40 -6.81 1.75
CA ALA A 38 -15.50 -5.47 1.21
C ALA A 38 -16.96 -5.12 0.83
N PRO A 39 -17.37 -3.84 0.96
CA PRO A 39 -18.63 -3.37 0.39
C PRO A 39 -18.75 -3.69 -1.11
N VAL A 40 -19.99 -3.87 -1.59
CA VAL A 40 -20.24 -4.09 -3.01
C VAL A 40 -19.75 -2.89 -3.82
N GLY A 41 -18.92 -3.15 -4.83
CA GLY A 41 -18.34 -2.13 -5.69
C GLY A 41 -16.95 -1.64 -5.26
N SER A 42 -16.41 -2.12 -4.13
CA SER A 42 -15.01 -1.89 -3.77
C SER A 42 -14.06 -2.52 -4.79
N ALA A 43 -12.99 -1.79 -5.12
CA ALA A 43 -11.98 -2.26 -6.07
C ALA A 43 -11.06 -3.33 -5.46
N ILE A 44 -10.96 -3.42 -4.13
CA ILE A 44 -10.18 -4.44 -3.42
C ILE A 44 -11.06 -5.21 -2.42
N SER A 45 -10.82 -6.51 -2.27
CA SER A 45 -11.54 -7.39 -1.34
C SER A 45 -10.67 -8.57 -0.87
N PRO A 46 -10.76 -8.98 0.41
CA PRO A 46 -11.58 -8.39 1.49
C PRO A 46 -11.01 -7.06 2.00
N THR A 47 -11.72 -6.37 2.90
CA THR A 47 -11.18 -5.16 3.57
C THR A 47 -10.26 -5.51 4.74
N LYS A 48 -10.48 -6.66 5.38
CA LYS A 48 -9.65 -7.09 6.50
C LYS A 48 -9.56 -8.62 6.61
N TYR A 49 -8.39 -9.10 6.97
CA TYR A 49 -8.14 -10.40 7.56
C TYR A 49 -7.76 -10.26 9.03
N ASP A 50 -8.27 -11.15 9.87
CA ASP A 50 -7.67 -11.48 11.17
C ASP A 50 -7.06 -12.89 11.02
N VAL A 51 -5.78 -13.04 11.34
CA VAL A 51 -5.05 -14.31 11.21
C VAL A 51 -4.32 -14.63 12.50
N PHE A 52 -4.20 -15.93 12.78
CA PHE A 52 -3.27 -16.45 13.77
C PHE A 52 -2.12 -17.16 13.04
N LEU A 53 -0.88 -16.83 13.36
CA LEU A 53 0.30 -17.51 12.82
C LEU A 53 1.03 -18.27 13.93
N ASP A 54 1.16 -19.58 13.76
CA ASP A 54 2.06 -20.42 14.57
C ASP A 54 3.45 -20.42 13.93
N ALA A 55 4.47 -20.44 14.78
CA ALA A 55 5.86 -20.36 14.34
C ALA A 55 6.19 -21.48 13.33
N ASN A 56 6.80 -21.11 12.22
CA ASN A 56 7.19 -22.00 11.13
C ASN A 56 6.02 -22.73 10.44
N ASN A 57 4.79 -22.24 10.61
CA ASN A 57 3.59 -22.78 9.96
C ASN A 57 3.01 -21.77 8.94
N PRO A 58 3.22 -21.96 7.63
CA PRO A 58 2.82 -20.96 6.63
C PRO A 58 1.30 -20.91 6.43
N LEU A 59 0.78 -19.70 6.18
CA LEU A 59 -0.62 -19.45 5.85
C LEU A 59 -0.74 -18.70 4.53
N SER A 60 -1.62 -19.16 3.63
CA SER A 60 -1.94 -18.43 2.40
C SER A 60 -3.29 -17.73 2.51
N ILE A 61 -3.33 -16.44 2.18
CA ILE A 61 -4.56 -15.66 2.01
C ILE A 61 -4.66 -15.15 0.56
N THR A 62 -5.85 -14.71 0.15
CA THR A 62 -6.08 -14.23 -1.21
C THR A 62 -6.64 -12.82 -1.21
N VAL A 63 -6.04 -11.91 -1.98
CA VAL A 63 -6.57 -10.57 -2.21
C VAL A 63 -7.06 -10.46 -3.64
N ASN A 64 -8.30 -10.03 -3.81
CA ASN A 64 -8.92 -9.80 -5.11
C ASN A 64 -8.93 -8.30 -5.40
N VAL A 65 -8.39 -7.92 -6.56
CA VAL A 65 -8.43 -6.55 -7.05
C VAL A 65 -9.20 -6.51 -8.37
N THR A 66 -10.18 -5.63 -8.45
CA THR A 66 -11.06 -5.45 -9.62
C THR A 66 -10.79 -4.07 -10.22
N VAL A 67 -10.45 -4.04 -11.51
CA VAL A 67 -10.36 -2.77 -12.24
C VAL A 67 -11.78 -2.27 -12.46
N PRO A 68 -12.18 -1.12 -11.90
CA PRO A 68 -13.50 -0.57 -12.18
C PRO A 68 -13.58 -0.12 -13.65
N LYS A 69 -14.79 0.01 -14.20
CA LYS A 69 -14.97 0.56 -15.57
C LYS A 69 -14.38 1.96 -15.72
N SER A 70 -14.45 2.74 -14.65
CA SER A 70 -13.69 3.96 -14.45
C SER A 70 -13.59 4.14 -12.93
N PRO A 71 -12.51 4.74 -12.42
CA PRO A 71 -12.53 5.21 -11.03
C PRO A 71 -13.74 6.11 -10.81
N ASN A 72 -14.36 6.00 -9.62
CA ASN A 72 -15.47 6.90 -9.26
C ASN A 72 -14.97 8.32 -8.97
N LYS A 73 -13.73 8.42 -8.48
CA LYS A 73 -13.04 9.65 -8.09
C LYS A 73 -11.58 9.56 -8.52
N LEU A 74 -11.03 10.68 -8.99
CA LEU A 74 -9.62 10.80 -9.35
C LEU A 74 -9.03 12.03 -8.67
N ASP A 75 -7.86 11.87 -8.08
CA ASP A 75 -7.04 12.97 -7.62
C ASP A 75 -5.77 12.98 -8.45
N LEU A 76 -5.59 14.03 -9.25
CA LEU A 76 -4.44 14.22 -10.12
C LEU A 76 -3.60 15.38 -9.59
N PHE A 77 -2.44 15.05 -9.04
CA PHE A 77 -1.45 16.04 -8.62
C PHE A 77 -0.38 16.20 -9.70
N LEU A 78 -0.35 17.36 -10.36
CA LEU A 78 0.65 17.66 -11.39
C LEU A 78 1.92 18.21 -10.71
N LEU A 79 3.06 17.56 -10.95
CA LEU A 79 4.39 17.97 -10.55
C LEU A 79 5.11 18.51 -11.78
N GLN A 80 5.27 19.84 -11.83
CA GLN A 80 5.88 20.52 -12.96
C GLN A 80 7.35 20.85 -12.66
N ASP A 81 8.24 20.37 -13.51
CA ASP A 81 9.62 20.83 -13.59
C ASP A 81 9.65 22.30 -14.03
N LEU A 82 10.38 23.14 -13.30
CA LEU A 82 10.51 24.57 -13.58
C LEU A 82 11.94 24.96 -13.92
N THR A 83 12.87 24.04 -14.15
CA THR A 83 14.25 24.42 -14.49
C THR A 83 14.33 25.09 -15.86
N GLY A 84 15.50 25.66 -16.17
CA GLY A 84 15.69 26.53 -17.32
C GLY A 84 15.45 25.83 -18.66
N SER A 85 15.58 24.50 -18.73
CA SER A 85 15.27 23.72 -19.93
C SER A 85 13.81 23.83 -20.33
N PHE A 86 12.88 23.93 -19.37
CA PHE A 86 11.42 24.06 -19.58
C PHE A 86 10.96 25.41 -20.14
N SER A 87 11.88 26.23 -20.67
CA SER A 87 11.57 27.60 -21.08
C SER A 87 10.57 27.71 -22.24
N ASP A 88 10.59 26.77 -23.18
CA ASP A 88 9.63 26.65 -24.28
C ASP A 88 8.45 25.72 -23.96
N ASP A 89 8.62 24.77 -23.03
CA ASP A 89 7.53 23.91 -22.52
C ASP A 89 6.50 24.65 -21.67
N LEU A 90 6.92 25.45 -20.69
CA LEU A 90 6.03 26.03 -19.69
C LEU A 90 4.89 26.89 -20.32
N PRO A 91 5.14 27.73 -21.34
CA PRO A 91 4.07 28.43 -22.06
C PRO A 91 3.05 27.47 -22.71
N VAL A 92 3.52 26.34 -23.26
CA VAL A 92 2.66 25.32 -23.89
C VAL A 92 1.85 24.58 -22.83
N VAL A 93 2.47 24.17 -21.72
CA VAL A 93 1.79 23.56 -20.57
C VAL A 93 0.64 24.46 -20.10
N LYS A 94 0.91 25.75 -19.85
CA LYS A 94 -0.10 26.74 -19.46
C LYS A 94 -1.26 26.81 -20.45
N ALA A 95 -0.97 26.79 -21.75
CA ALA A 95 -1.99 26.85 -22.79
C ALA A 95 -2.84 25.57 -22.88
N LEU A 96 -2.29 24.40 -22.54
CA LEU A 96 -2.97 23.11 -22.64
C LEU A 96 -3.79 22.72 -21.41
N VAL A 97 -3.63 23.39 -20.27
CA VAL A 97 -4.35 23.08 -19.02
C VAL A 97 -5.88 23.01 -19.19
N PRO A 98 -6.56 23.93 -19.92
CA PRO A 98 -8.00 23.80 -20.14
C PRO A 98 -8.40 22.50 -20.86
N SER A 99 -7.59 22.09 -21.85
CA SER A 99 -7.80 20.83 -22.58
C SER A 99 -7.52 19.63 -21.69
N LEU A 100 -6.47 19.68 -20.85
CA LEU A 100 -6.18 18.64 -19.87
C LEU A 100 -7.34 18.44 -18.89
N ILE A 101 -7.85 19.53 -18.30
CA ILE A 101 -9.00 19.50 -17.39
C ILE A 101 -10.20 18.84 -18.09
N SER A 102 -10.52 19.26 -19.31
CA SER A 102 -11.64 18.74 -20.09
C SER A 102 -11.48 17.24 -20.38
N SER A 103 -10.31 16.79 -20.84
CA SER A 103 -10.04 15.39 -21.16
C SER A 103 -10.11 14.48 -19.93
N VAL A 104 -9.52 14.89 -18.82
CA VAL A 104 -9.48 14.10 -17.58
C VAL A 104 -10.87 14.04 -16.94
N THR A 105 -11.57 15.18 -16.81
CA THR A 105 -12.95 15.21 -16.26
C THR A 105 -13.97 14.51 -17.16
N GLY A 106 -13.72 14.46 -18.48
CA GLY A 106 -14.49 13.63 -19.41
C GLY A 106 -14.30 12.13 -19.20
N THR A 107 -13.21 11.71 -18.56
CA THR A 107 -12.93 10.31 -18.23
C THR A 107 -13.41 9.96 -16.82
N VAL A 108 -13.15 10.83 -15.84
CA VAL A 108 -13.59 10.68 -14.45
C VAL A 108 -14.22 11.99 -13.99
N ALA A 109 -15.55 12.03 -13.90
CA ALA A 109 -16.29 13.26 -13.65
C ALA A 109 -15.93 13.91 -12.30
N ASP A 110 -15.71 13.12 -11.24
CA ASP A 110 -15.30 13.59 -9.91
C ASP A 110 -13.76 13.62 -9.80
N THR A 111 -13.13 14.46 -10.63
CA THR A 111 -11.69 14.72 -10.58
C THR A 111 -11.38 15.97 -9.75
N GLN A 112 -10.38 15.87 -8.86
CA GLN A 112 -9.71 17.03 -8.28
C GLN A 112 -8.30 17.17 -8.85
N PHE A 113 -7.89 18.42 -9.05
CA PHE A 113 -6.56 18.78 -9.55
C PHE A 113 -5.78 19.51 -8.47
N GLY A 114 -4.51 19.17 -8.34
CA GLY A 114 -3.55 19.87 -7.51
C GLY A 114 -2.26 20.12 -8.29
N LEU A 115 -1.43 21.01 -7.77
CA LEU A 115 -0.21 21.45 -8.41
C LEU A 115 0.92 21.50 -7.40
N GLY A 116 2.04 20.89 -7.75
CA GLY A 116 3.33 21.14 -7.16
C GLY A 116 4.35 21.45 -8.25
N SER A 117 5.46 22.03 -7.84
CA SER A 117 6.59 22.28 -8.71
C SER A 117 7.89 21.93 -8.02
N PHE A 118 8.92 21.72 -8.83
CA PHE A 118 10.27 21.46 -8.37
C PHE A 118 11.28 22.08 -9.36
N ALA A 119 12.50 22.25 -8.87
CA ALA A 119 13.67 22.54 -9.67
C ALA A 119 14.79 21.68 -9.11
N ASP A 120 15.71 22.27 -8.36
CA ASP A 120 16.73 21.52 -7.63
C ASP A 120 17.10 22.16 -6.27
N LYS A 121 18.03 21.53 -5.55
CA LYS A 121 18.58 22.06 -4.30
C LYS A 121 19.21 23.42 -4.57
N PRO A 122 18.80 24.50 -3.87
CA PRO A 122 19.28 25.86 -4.12
C PRO A 122 20.70 26.10 -3.57
N ILE A 123 21.64 25.28 -4.02
CA ILE A 123 23.04 25.27 -3.61
C ILE A 123 23.89 24.69 -4.73
N SER A 124 25.05 25.32 -4.98
CA SER A 124 26.05 24.81 -5.93
C SER A 124 26.62 23.46 -5.45
N PRO A 125 26.87 22.49 -6.35
CA PRO A 125 26.78 22.59 -7.82
C PRO A 125 25.40 22.31 -8.43
N PHE A 126 24.42 21.88 -7.62
CA PHE A 126 23.14 21.33 -8.06
C PHE A 126 22.22 22.38 -8.70
N GLY A 127 21.68 23.29 -7.88
CA GLY A 127 20.74 24.32 -8.32
C GLY A 127 21.24 25.74 -8.15
N SER A 128 20.53 26.65 -8.80
CA SER A 128 20.67 28.09 -8.63
C SER A 128 20.09 28.55 -7.29
N PHE A 129 20.56 29.67 -6.75
CA PHE A 129 20.13 30.18 -5.43
C PHE A 129 18.62 30.51 -5.34
N SER A 130 17.95 30.73 -6.48
CA SER A 130 16.50 30.98 -6.57
C SER A 130 15.63 29.72 -6.58
N ASP A 131 16.27 28.55 -6.62
CA ASP A 131 15.58 27.28 -6.81
C ASP A 131 14.97 26.79 -5.49
N TYR A 132 14.28 25.66 -5.59
CA TYR A 132 13.79 24.90 -4.46
C TYR A 132 13.59 23.46 -4.91
N VAL A 133 13.77 22.53 -3.98
CA VAL A 133 13.60 21.10 -4.26
C VAL A 133 12.14 20.70 -4.47
N TYR A 134 11.21 21.42 -3.84
CA TYR A 134 9.77 21.15 -3.93
C TYR A 134 8.98 22.34 -3.41
N LYS A 135 7.81 22.57 -4.01
CA LYS A 135 6.79 23.48 -3.51
C LYS A 135 5.40 22.94 -3.84
N THR A 136 4.50 22.90 -2.85
CA THR A 136 3.07 22.77 -3.13
C THR A 136 2.54 24.13 -3.60
N ASP A 137 2.07 24.21 -4.84
CA ASP A 137 1.51 25.43 -5.41
C ASP A 137 -0.01 25.52 -5.20
N LEU A 138 -0.68 24.38 -5.21
CA LEU A 138 -2.12 24.25 -4.98
C LEU A 138 -2.46 22.86 -4.46
N GLY A 139 -3.09 22.77 -3.28
CA GLY A 139 -3.71 21.53 -2.81
C GLY A 139 -4.87 21.08 -3.71
N LEU A 140 -5.21 19.79 -3.68
CA LEU A 140 -6.25 19.20 -4.50
C LEU A 140 -7.59 19.94 -4.34
N THR A 141 -8.18 20.30 -5.47
CA THR A 141 -9.46 21.01 -5.50
C THR A 141 -10.27 20.66 -6.75
N ALA A 142 -11.60 20.71 -6.62
CA ALA A 142 -12.52 20.67 -7.75
C ALA A 142 -12.61 22.01 -8.49
N ASN A 143 -12.03 23.10 -7.94
CA ASN A 143 -12.03 24.41 -8.59
C ASN A 143 -10.99 24.47 -9.72
N THR A 144 -11.43 24.09 -10.92
CA THR A 144 -10.60 24.07 -12.13
C THR A 144 -10.08 25.46 -12.53
N THR A 145 -10.77 26.54 -12.15
CA THR A 145 -10.30 27.92 -12.36
C THR A 145 -9.11 28.24 -11.44
N ALA A 146 -9.14 27.79 -10.19
CA ALA A 146 -8.01 27.94 -9.26
C ALA A 146 -6.80 27.13 -9.72
N PHE A 147 -7.03 25.91 -10.23
CA PHE A 147 -5.97 25.10 -10.84
C PHE A 147 -5.33 25.81 -12.04
N GLN A 148 -6.14 26.27 -13.00
CA GLN A 148 -5.63 27.02 -14.15
C GLN A 148 -4.89 28.30 -13.74
N ALA A 149 -5.41 29.06 -12.78
CA ALA A 149 -4.74 30.26 -12.27
C ALA A 149 -3.37 29.93 -11.63
N SER A 150 -3.29 28.84 -10.88
CA SER A 150 -2.05 28.39 -10.23
C SER A 150 -1.01 27.96 -11.27
N VAL A 151 -1.41 27.20 -12.29
CA VAL A 151 -0.50 26.83 -13.40
C VAL A 151 -0.03 28.07 -14.17
N ASN A 152 -0.92 29.03 -14.44
CA ASN A 152 -0.54 30.29 -15.09
C ASN A 152 0.45 31.12 -14.27
N GLY A 153 0.42 31.00 -12.95
CA GLY A 153 1.32 31.68 -12.02
C GLY A 153 2.72 31.08 -11.91
N LEU A 154 2.97 29.89 -12.48
CA LEU A 154 4.29 29.27 -12.45
C LEU A 154 5.34 30.12 -13.15
N THR A 155 6.55 30.15 -12.61
CA THR A 155 7.69 30.90 -13.13
C THR A 155 8.92 30.02 -13.15
N LEU A 156 9.70 30.11 -14.22
CA LEU A 156 10.92 29.32 -14.37
C LEU A 156 11.92 29.64 -13.26
N LYS A 157 12.71 28.63 -12.96
CA LYS A 157 13.85 28.56 -12.06
C LYS A 157 15.11 28.37 -12.88
N GLY A 158 16.23 28.15 -12.20
CA GLY A 158 17.50 27.88 -12.86
C GLY A 158 17.66 26.41 -13.18
N GLY A 159 17.97 25.61 -12.17
CA GLY A 159 18.86 24.46 -12.32
C GLY A 159 20.33 24.93 -12.32
N SER A 160 21.26 24.00 -12.46
CA SER A 160 22.68 24.29 -12.72
C SER A 160 23.41 23.08 -13.30
N ASP A 161 23.13 21.87 -12.84
CA ASP A 161 23.48 20.63 -13.53
C ASP A 161 22.27 20.00 -14.25
N PHE A 162 22.44 18.77 -14.76
CA PHE A 162 21.45 18.13 -15.64
C PHE A 162 20.40 17.30 -14.89
N PRO A 163 20.72 16.51 -13.85
CA PRO A 163 19.69 15.90 -13.02
C PRO A 163 19.01 16.96 -12.13
N GLU A 164 17.76 16.71 -11.74
CA GLU A 164 16.97 17.65 -10.92
C GLU A 164 16.37 16.93 -9.69
N SER A 165 15.42 17.53 -8.96
CA SER A 165 14.90 17.00 -7.69
C SER A 165 13.59 16.19 -7.76
N GLN A 166 13.32 15.46 -8.85
CA GLN A 166 12.06 14.71 -9.06
C GLN A 166 11.75 13.71 -7.94
N LEU A 167 12.77 13.00 -7.42
CA LEU A 167 12.57 12.03 -6.34
C LEU A 167 12.18 12.71 -5.01
N GLU A 168 12.75 13.87 -4.71
CA GLU A 168 12.33 14.69 -3.56
C GLU A 168 10.89 15.17 -3.74
N ALA A 169 10.53 15.65 -4.94
CA ALA A 169 9.18 16.09 -5.24
C ALA A 169 8.12 14.99 -5.06
N LEU A 170 8.44 13.74 -5.44
CA LEU A 170 7.60 12.57 -5.19
C LEU A 170 7.50 12.23 -3.70
N LEU A 171 8.62 12.20 -2.98
CA LEU A 171 8.63 11.95 -1.55
C LEU A 171 7.75 12.98 -0.83
N GLN A 172 7.97 14.28 -1.08
CA GLN A 172 7.20 15.37 -0.49
C GLN A 172 5.71 15.27 -0.85
N THR A 173 5.39 14.85 -2.08
CA THR A 173 4.00 14.59 -2.48
C THR A 173 3.35 13.49 -1.66
N ALA A 174 4.08 12.40 -1.39
CA ALA A 174 3.57 11.27 -0.61
C ALA A 174 3.42 11.61 0.88
N VAL A 175 4.43 12.22 1.51
CA VAL A 175 4.41 12.51 2.95
C VAL A 175 3.47 13.66 3.32
N ARG A 176 3.16 14.54 2.35
CA ARG A 176 2.15 15.62 2.48
C ARG A 176 0.78 15.23 1.95
N ALA A 177 0.59 13.97 1.53
CA ALA A 177 -0.58 13.56 0.76
C ALA A 177 -1.91 13.89 1.46
N LYS A 178 -2.04 13.57 2.75
CA LYS A 178 -3.28 13.80 3.51
C LYS A 178 -3.41 15.21 4.08
N THR A 179 -2.29 15.90 4.32
CA THR A 179 -2.27 17.15 5.09
C THR A 179 -2.36 18.36 4.16
N GLU A 180 -1.25 18.74 3.54
CA GLU A 180 -1.15 19.95 2.71
C GLU A 180 -1.78 19.76 1.33
N ILE A 181 -1.62 18.57 0.73
CA ILE A 181 -2.09 18.30 -0.62
C ILE A 181 -3.56 17.87 -0.64
N GLY A 182 -4.01 17.09 0.35
CA GLY A 182 -5.42 16.76 0.54
C GLY A 182 -5.96 15.65 -0.35
N PHE A 183 -5.15 14.62 -0.66
CA PHE A 183 -5.62 13.42 -1.37
C PHE A 183 -6.76 12.74 -0.61
N ARG A 184 -7.86 12.44 -1.30
CA ARG A 184 -9.05 11.80 -0.76
C ARG A 184 -8.82 10.31 -0.58
N ASP A 185 -9.23 9.77 0.56
CA ASP A 185 -9.03 8.34 0.87
C ASP A 185 -9.78 7.41 -0.09
N ASP A 186 -10.87 7.86 -0.70
CA ASP A 186 -11.71 7.09 -1.63
C ASP A 186 -11.49 7.44 -3.12
N ALA A 187 -10.43 8.16 -3.45
CA ALA A 187 -10.05 8.47 -4.83
C ALA A 187 -8.93 7.58 -5.36
N PHE A 188 -8.91 7.38 -6.68
CA PHE A 188 -7.72 6.91 -7.39
C PHE A 188 -6.70 8.06 -7.41
N LYS A 189 -5.49 7.83 -6.91
CA LYS A 189 -4.52 8.91 -6.66
C LYS A 189 -3.33 8.78 -7.62
N VAL A 190 -3.05 9.84 -8.37
CA VAL A 190 -1.88 9.89 -9.25
C VAL A 190 -1.05 11.14 -9.01
N ALA A 191 0.27 10.98 -9.10
CA ALA A 191 1.22 12.08 -9.21
C ALA A 191 1.82 12.06 -10.62
N VAL A 192 1.52 13.08 -11.42
CA VAL A 192 2.00 13.18 -12.80
C VAL A 192 3.22 14.09 -12.81
N ILE A 193 4.38 13.60 -13.23
CA ILE A 193 5.60 14.39 -13.33
C ILE A 193 5.87 14.70 -14.79
N THR A 194 6.15 15.97 -15.08
CA THR A 194 6.64 16.42 -16.37
C THR A 194 8.08 16.89 -16.22
N THR A 195 9.02 16.28 -16.94
CA THR A 195 10.45 16.65 -16.90
C THR A 195 11.16 16.19 -18.19
N ASP A 196 12.25 16.86 -18.56
CA ASP A 196 13.12 16.51 -19.69
C ASP A 196 14.53 16.10 -19.26
N ALA A 197 14.74 16.03 -17.94
CA ALA A 197 15.98 15.78 -17.25
C ALA A 197 15.99 14.42 -16.55
N THR A 198 17.17 13.96 -16.14
CA THR A 198 17.30 12.86 -15.18
C THR A 198 17.04 13.35 -13.76
N PHE A 199 17.15 12.47 -12.77
CA PHE A 199 16.91 12.80 -11.36
C PHE A 199 18.13 12.57 -10.50
N HIS A 200 18.30 13.40 -9.48
CA HIS A 200 19.19 13.13 -8.36
C HIS A 200 18.59 12.10 -7.40
N GLN A 201 19.48 11.37 -6.71
CA GLN A 201 19.13 10.37 -5.71
C GLN A 201 20.14 10.32 -4.56
N ALA A 202 19.79 9.60 -3.49
CA ALA A 202 20.68 9.39 -2.34
C ALA A 202 22.11 9.01 -2.78
N GLY A 203 23.10 9.71 -2.23
CA GLY A 203 24.51 9.62 -2.59
C GLY A 203 25.01 10.85 -3.37
N ASP A 204 24.15 11.50 -4.15
CA ASP A 204 24.53 12.63 -5.01
C ASP A 204 24.92 13.86 -4.19
N PHE A 205 24.32 14.05 -3.00
CA PHE A 205 24.73 15.06 -2.03
C PHE A 205 25.22 14.44 -0.70
N SER A 206 26.01 13.37 -0.81
CA SER A 206 26.55 12.58 0.31
C SER A 206 27.33 13.32 1.41
N SER A 207 27.66 14.61 1.20
CA SER A 207 28.21 15.47 2.26
C SER A 207 27.17 15.88 3.32
N ARG A 208 25.88 15.63 3.08
CA ARG A 208 24.77 15.86 4.00
C ARG A 208 24.30 14.54 4.65
N PRO A 209 23.63 14.62 5.81
CA PRO A 209 22.87 13.49 6.34
C PRO A 209 21.90 12.93 5.29
N ALA A 210 21.65 11.61 5.36
CA ALA A 210 20.64 10.99 4.51
C ALA A 210 19.27 11.63 4.75
N ASN A 211 18.46 11.73 3.68
CA ASN A 211 17.08 12.19 3.78
C ASN A 211 16.31 11.35 4.81
N ASN A 212 15.63 12.00 5.76
CA ASN A 212 14.97 11.31 6.85
C ASN A 212 13.55 10.81 6.51
N GLY A 213 13.03 11.14 5.33
CA GLY A 213 11.73 10.68 4.83
C GLY A 213 10.53 11.45 5.38
N ASP A 214 10.72 12.59 6.04
CA ASP A 214 9.62 13.40 6.60
C ASP A 214 9.19 14.57 5.68
N ALA A 215 8.24 15.36 6.17
CA ALA A 215 7.70 16.52 5.46
C ALA A 215 8.44 17.83 5.80
N VAL A 216 9.64 17.79 6.34
CA VAL A 216 10.45 18.96 6.68
C VAL A 216 11.55 19.13 5.63
N LEU A 217 11.59 20.30 5.00
CA LEU A 217 12.66 20.65 4.07
C LEU A 217 13.83 21.28 4.85
N ASP A 218 14.70 20.43 5.40
CA ASP A 218 15.80 20.86 6.26
C ASP A 218 16.83 21.77 5.57
N GLY A 219 17.51 22.59 6.37
CA GLY A 219 18.58 23.48 5.93
C GLY A 219 18.16 24.92 5.65
N SER A 220 19.16 25.76 5.36
CA SER A 220 18.97 27.16 4.97
C SER A 220 19.91 27.48 3.80
N PRO A 221 19.40 27.60 2.56
CA PRO A 221 17.98 27.57 2.17
C PRO A 221 17.31 26.18 2.37
N ALA A 222 15.98 26.15 2.43
CA ALA A 222 15.22 24.92 2.69
C ALA A 222 15.48 23.83 1.63
N GLY A 223 15.60 22.57 2.06
CA GLY A 223 15.91 21.42 1.20
C GLY A 223 17.40 21.15 1.00
N THR A 224 18.29 21.93 1.64
CA THR A 224 19.76 21.79 1.54
C THR A 224 20.41 21.11 2.75
N GLY A 225 19.62 20.81 3.78
CA GLY A 225 20.08 20.21 5.03
C GLY A 225 20.38 18.72 4.94
N GLU A 226 19.77 18.04 3.97
CA GLU A 226 19.86 16.59 3.76
C GLU A 226 20.23 16.27 2.31
N ASP A 227 20.66 15.02 2.09
CA ASP A 227 20.84 14.42 0.77
C ASP A 227 19.48 14.26 0.04
N TYR A 228 19.49 13.85 -1.21
CA TYR A 228 18.28 13.43 -1.93
C TYR A 228 17.77 12.09 -1.39
N PRO A 229 16.47 11.78 -1.53
CA PRO A 229 15.94 10.50 -1.10
C PRO A 229 16.40 9.36 -2.01
N SER A 230 16.47 8.16 -1.43
CA SER A 230 16.67 6.94 -2.21
C SER A 230 15.39 6.53 -2.94
N ILE A 231 15.52 5.78 -4.05
CA ILE A 231 14.38 5.19 -4.77
C ILE A 231 13.53 4.32 -3.82
N ALA A 232 14.16 3.61 -2.89
CA ALA A 232 13.46 2.78 -1.90
C ALA A 232 12.58 3.61 -0.94
N GLN A 233 13.07 4.78 -0.48
CA GLN A 233 12.27 5.69 0.35
C GLN A 233 11.07 6.25 -0.41
N VAL A 234 11.29 6.69 -1.66
CA VAL A 234 10.21 7.20 -2.52
C VAL A 234 9.16 6.11 -2.78
N LYS A 235 9.61 4.88 -3.08
CA LYS A 235 8.74 3.71 -3.26
C LYS A 235 7.85 3.49 -2.03
N ALA A 236 8.46 3.38 -0.85
CA ALA A 236 7.74 3.13 0.39
C ALA A 236 6.73 4.24 0.70
N ALA A 237 7.11 5.50 0.52
CA ALA A 237 6.23 6.64 0.76
C ALA A 237 5.03 6.64 -0.20
N LEU A 238 5.25 6.43 -1.50
CA LEU A 238 4.17 6.36 -2.51
C LEU A 238 3.21 5.19 -2.26
N GLN A 239 3.74 4.02 -1.87
CA GLN A 239 2.93 2.87 -1.49
C GLN A 239 2.08 3.15 -0.25
N ALA A 240 2.68 3.72 0.80
CA ALA A 240 1.96 4.10 2.02
C ALA A 240 0.88 5.17 1.76
N ALA A 241 1.14 6.10 0.83
CA ALA A 241 0.18 7.13 0.43
C ALA A 241 -0.88 6.64 -0.57
N ASN A 242 -0.74 5.42 -1.12
CA ASN A 242 -1.58 4.84 -2.16
C ASN A 242 -1.57 5.68 -3.46
N ILE A 243 -0.42 6.25 -3.84
CA ILE A 243 -0.25 7.15 -5.00
C ILE A 243 0.53 6.44 -6.11
N ILE A 244 0.03 6.52 -7.35
CA ILE A 244 0.72 5.99 -8.53
C ILE A 244 1.46 7.13 -9.25
N PRO A 245 2.79 7.04 -9.47
CA PRO A 245 3.51 8.00 -10.28
C PRO A 245 3.31 7.73 -11.78
N ILE A 246 3.10 8.80 -12.55
CA ILE A 246 3.07 8.80 -14.01
C ILE A 246 4.18 9.74 -14.47
N PHE A 247 5.20 9.20 -15.15
CA PHE A 247 6.34 9.97 -15.64
C PHE A 247 6.11 10.35 -17.10
N ALA A 248 5.71 11.60 -17.35
CA ALA A 248 5.61 12.18 -18.68
C ALA A 248 6.93 12.86 -19.04
N VAL A 249 7.79 12.15 -19.78
CA VAL A 249 9.18 12.55 -19.97
C VAL A 249 9.60 12.56 -21.44
N THR A 250 10.54 13.42 -21.78
CA THR A 250 11.07 13.52 -23.14
C THR A 250 11.88 12.27 -23.53
N SER A 251 12.02 12.06 -24.85
CA SER A 251 12.65 10.83 -25.38
C SER A 251 14.11 10.62 -24.95
N ASN A 252 14.85 11.69 -24.64
CA ASN A 252 16.25 11.61 -24.21
C ASN A 252 16.44 10.96 -22.83
N VAL A 253 15.42 10.97 -21.97
CA VAL A 253 15.47 10.36 -20.62
C VAL A 253 14.51 9.19 -20.45
N LEU A 254 13.80 8.79 -21.51
CA LEU A 254 12.77 7.75 -21.46
C LEU A 254 13.28 6.44 -20.84
N SER A 255 14.47 5.97 -21.22
CA SER A 255 15.05 4.73 -20.69
C SER A 255 15.40 4.82 -19.19
N THR A 256 15.77 6.00 -18.72
CA THR A 256 16.06 6.26 -17.30
C THR A 256 14.79 6.07 -16.48
N TYR A 257 13.67 6.66 -16.91
CA TYR A 257 12.40 6.52 -16.19
C TYR A 257 11.77 5.14 -16.33
N GLN A 258 12.01 4.43 -17.44
CA GLN A 258 11.62 3.01 -17.56
C GLN A 258 12.36 2.15 -16.53
N SER A 259 13.65 2.44 -16.29
CA SER A 259 14.44 1.77 -15.25
C SER A 259 13.92 2.14 -13.85
N LEU A 260 13.63 3.42 -13.61
CA LEU A 260 13.04 3.88 -12.34
C LEU A 260 11.70 3.18 -12.04
N VAL A 261 10.79 3.09 -13.02
CA VAL A 261 9.51 2.37 -12.85
C VAL A 261 9.73 0.88 -12.57
N SER A 262 10.76 0.27 -13.17
CA SER A 262 11.16 -1.11 -12.83
C SER A 262 11.61 -1.24 -11.38
N ASP A 263 12.41 -0.31 -10.87
CA ASP A 263 12.92 -0.31 -9.49
C ASP A 263 11.80 -0.03 -8.46
N LEU A 264 10.90 0.91 -8.79
CA LEU A 264 9.68 1.16 -8.01
C LEU A 264 8.76 -0.07 -8.02
N GLY A 265 8.68 -0.77 -9.15
CA GLY A 265 7.80 -1.93 -9.38
C GLY A 265 6.36 -1.56 -9.72
N PHE A 266 6.05 -0.26 -9.84
CA PHE A 266 4.74 0.27 -10.24
C PHE A 266 4.89 1.69 -10.80
N GLY A 267 3.83 2.19 -11.44
CA GLY A 267 3.84 3.46 -12.18
C GLY A 267 3.87 3.25 -13.68
N SER A 268 3.90 4.35 -14.43
CA SER A 268 3.97 4.32 -15.89
C SER A 268 4.88 5.41 -16.42
N VAL A 269 5.42 5.19 -17.62
CA VAL A 269 6.24 6.16 -18.34
C VAL A 269 5.58 6.43 -19.69
N VAL A 270 5.35 7.70 -19.99
CA VAL A 270 4.78 8.16 -21.25
C VAL A 270 5.70 9.20 -21.88
N THR A 271 5.76 9.21 -23.20
CA THR A 271 6.65 10.13 -23.91
C THR A 271 6.01 11.51 -24.05
N LEU A 272 6.71 12.52 -23.56
CA LEU A 272 6.44 13.93 -23.78
C LEU A 272 7.23 14.42 -25.00
N SER A 273 6.63 15.26 -25.85
CA SER A 273 7.37 15.97 -26.88
C SER A 273 8.32 16.98 -26.23
N SER A 274 9.40 17.34 -26.90
CA SER A 274 10.41 18.26 -26.37
C SER A 274 9.94 19.70 -26.12
N ASN A 275 8.66 19.98 -26.35
CA ASN A 275 8.02 21.26 -26.06
C ASN A 275 6.66 21.08 -25.39
N SER A 276 6.40 19.88 -24.85
CA SER A 276 5.16 19.50 -24.17
C SER A 276 3.86 19.65 -24.97
N SER A 277 3.93 19.81 -26.30
CA SER A 277 2.74 19.96 -27.16
C SER A 277 1.78 18.77 -27.14
N ASN A 278 2.24 17.59 -26.73
CA ASN A 278 1.42 16.39 -26.56
C ASN A 278 1.02 16.11 -25.11
N LEU A 279 1.18 17.07 -24.19
CA LEU A 279 0.92 16.89 -22.75
C LEU A 279 -0.41 16.19 -22.45
N VAL A 280 -1.50 16.65 -23.09
CA VAL A 280 -2.85 16.11 -22.85
C VAL A 280 -2.91 14.63 -23.22
N SER A 281 -2.42 14.24 -24.41
CA SER A 281 -2.47 12.85 -24.84
C SER A 281 -1.53 11.97 -24.01
N ALA A 282 -0.34 12.47 -23.65
CA ALA A 282 0.61 11.77 -22.79
C ALA A 282 -0.01 11.45 -21.42
N ILE A 283 -0.59 12.44 -20.74
CA ILE A 283 -1.22 12.22 -19.43
C ILE A 283 -2.41 11.26 -19.52
N THR A 284 -3.26 11.39 -20.55
CA THR A 284 -4.40 10.46 -20.72
C THR A 284 -3.97 9.02 -21.02
N ALA A 285 -2.86 8.82 -21.74
CA ALA A 285 -2.27 7.50 -21.93
C ALA A 285 -1.74 6.95 -20.60
N GLY A 286 -1.03 7.76 -19.82
CA GLY A 286 -0.50 7.36 -18.52
C GLY A 286 -1.60 6.98 -17.52
N LEU A 287 -2.72 7.72 -17.52
CA LEU A 287 -3.92 7.37 -16.75
C LEU A 287 -4.55 6.05 -17.19
N THR A 288 -4.61 5.81 -18.50
CA THR A 288 -5.12 4.55 -19.06
C THR A 288 -4.29 3.36 -18.56
N ASP A 289 -2.96 3.49 -18.60
CA ASP A 289 -2.06 2.47 -18.07
C ASP A 289 -2.21 2.30 -16.56
N ALA A 290 -2.29 3.40 -15.80
CA ALA A 290 -2.48 3.37 -14.36
C ALA A 290 -3.78 2.66 -13.97
N PHE A 291 -4.87 2.86 -14.71
CA PHE A 291 -6.15 2.19 -14.45
C PHE A 291 -6.13 0.69 -14.78
N ALA A 292 -5.24 0.25 -15.68
CA ALA A 292 -5.20 -1.15 -16.13
C ALA A 292 -4.11 -1.99 -15.45
N ASN A 293 -3.13 -1.37 -14.81
CA ASN A 293 -2.01 -2.05 -14.17
C ASN A 293 -2.22 -2.14 -12.66
N ILE A 294 -2.26 -3.37 -12.16
CA ILE A 294 -2.49 -3.66 -10.74
C ILE A 294 -1.21 -4.22 -10.13
N THR A 295 -0.82 -3.70 -8.98
CA THR A 295 0.24 -4.27 -8.15
C THR A 295 -0.32 -4.50 -6.75
N LEU A 296 0.27 -5.42 -5.99
CA LEU A 296 -0.04 -5.60 -4.58
C LEU A 296 1.27 -5.67 -3.80
N THR A 297 1.37 -4.89 -2.73
CA THR A 297 2.55 -4.79 -1.87
C THR A 297 2.14 -4.86 -0.40
N ALA A 298 3.04 -5.35 0.44
CA ALA A 298 2.92 -5.20 1.89
C ALA A 298 3.47 -3.83 2.30
N VAL A 299 2.83 -3.19 3.27
CA VAL A 299 3.26 -1.95 3.93
C VAL A 299 3.06 -2.13 5.44
N SER A 300 3.97 -1.58 6.24
CA SER A 300 3.98 -1.75 7.70
C SER A 300 4.02 -3.23 8.10
N ASP A 301 4.86 -4.01 7.42
CA ASP A 301 5.13 -5.40 7.76
C ASP A 301 6.41 -5.45 8.61
N ASP A 302 6.29 -4.99 9.86
CA ASP A 302 7.44 -4.66 10.70
C ASP A 302 8.22 -5.92 11.13
N TYR A 303 7.55 -7.07 11.14
CA TYR A 303 8.12 -8.39 11.45
C TYR A 303 8.36 -9.26 10.20
N GLY A 304 8.09 -8.74 8.99
CA GLY A 304 8.37 -9.46 7.75
C GLY A 304 7.50 -10.71 7.55
N TYR A 305 6.26 -10.69 8.00
CA TYR A 305 5.34 -11.81 7.87
C TYR A 305 5.01 -12.14 6.41
N VAL A 306 4.98 -11.15 5.51
CA VAL A 306 4.66 -11.37 4.10
C VAL A 306 5.87 -11.93 3.34
N GLN A 307 5.90 -13.25 3.17
CA GLN A 307 6.98 -13.96 2.50
C GLN A 307 6.94 -13.82 0.98
N SER A 308 5.74 -13.78 0.40
CA SER A 308 5.57 -13.60 -1.05
C SER A 308 4.17 -13.19 -1.43
N ILE A 309 4.07 -12.50 -2.56
CA ILE A 309 2.82 -12.15 -3.25
C ILE A 309 2.92 -12.70 -4.66
N THR A 310 1.99 -13.58 -5.06
CA THR A 310 2.02 -14.27 -6.35
C THR A 310 0.72 -14.10 -7.13
N PRO A 311 0.77 -13.57 -8.38
CA PRO A 311 1.90 -12.82 -8.95
C PRO A 311 2.07 -11.47 -8.23
N THR A 312 3.19 -10.77 -8.41
CA THR A 312 3.39 -9.44 -7.81
C THR A 312 2.62 -8.32 -8.52
N SER A 313 2.24 -8.54 -9.78
CA SER A 313 1.49 -7.57 -10.59
C SER A 313 0.69 -8.23 -11.72
N PHE A 314 -0.24 -7.46 -12.26
CA PHE A 314 -0.94 -7.73 -13.52
C PHE A 314 -0.96 -6.47 -14.38
N SER A 315 -0.63 -6.59 -15.65
CA SER A 315 -0.67 -5.48 -16.61
C SER A 315 -1.82 -5.62 -17.60
N GLY A 316 -2.34 -4.49 -18.09
CA GLY A 316 -3.36 -4.48 -19.14
C GLY A 316 -4.64 -5.21 -18.74
N VAL A 317 -5.02 -5.14 -17.46
CA VAL A 317 -6.21 -5.80 -16.94
C VAL A 317 -7.44 -5.08 -17.51
N PRO A 318 -8.34 -5.79 -18.21
CA PRO A 318 -9.54 -5.17 -18.76
C PRO A 318 -10.44 -4.60 -17.67
N GLN A 319 -11.11 -3.50 -17.98
CA GLN A 319 -12.14 -2.92 -17.14
C GLN A 319 -13.22 -3.93 -16.75
N GLY A 320 -13.56 -3.96 -15.46
CA GLY A 320 -14.50 -4.90 -14.85
C GLY A 320 -13.91 -6.28 -14.54
N ALA A 321 -12.67 -6.56 -14.94
CA ALA A 321 -12.01 -7.83 -14.62
C ALA A 321 -11.42 -7.81 -13.21
N THR A 322 -11.51 -8.95 -12.53
CA THR A 322 -10.86 -9.22 -11.26
C THR A 322 -9.58 -10.01 -11.48
N ARG A 323 -8.57 -9.70 -10.67
CA ARG A 323 -7.34 -10.46 -10.53
C ARG A 323 -7.13 -10.85 -9.07
N THR A 324 -6.55 -12.02 -8.86
CA THR A 324 -6.34 -12.58 -7.54
C THR A 324 -4.84 -12.67 -7.29
N PHE A 325 -4.44 -12.15 -6.13
CA PHE A 325 -3.10 -12.28 -5.57
C PHE A 325 -3.17 -13.32 -4.44
N THR A 326 -2.24 -14.27 -4.45
CA THR A 326 -2.01 -15.15 -3.29
C THR A 326 -0.89 -14.55 -2.45
N VAL A 327 -1.15 -14.31 -1.18
CA VAL A 327 -0.18 -13.79 -0.21
C VAL A 327 0.17 -14.91 0.76
N ASN A 328 1.45 -15.25 0.85
CA ASN A 328 1.95 -16.25 1.78
C ASN A 328 2.54 -15.56 2.99
N LEU A 329 2.02 -15.91 4.16
CA LEU A 329 2.39 -15.39 5.47
C LEU A 329 3.17 -16.45 6.26
N LEU A 330 4.15 -16.02 7.04
CA LEU A 330 4.92 -16.89 7.94
C LEU A 330 5.47 -16.08 9.12
N ALA A 331 5.19 -16.56 10.33
CA ALA A 331 5.96 -16.19 11.53
C ALA A 331 7.14 -17.18 11.65
N ASP A 332 8.37 -16.70 11.79
CA ASP A 332 9.56 -17.56 11.80
C ASP A 332 9.94 -18.09 13.20
N GLY A 333 9.28 -17.56 14.23
CA GLY A 333 9.50 -17.85 15.64
C GLY A 333 10.58 -16.99 16.29
N ILE A 334 11.09 -15.95 15.62
CA ILE A 334 12.18 -15.09 16.06
C ILE A 334 11.67 -13.66 16.19
N ASP A 335 11.58 -13.17 17.43
CA ASP A 335 11.16 -11.81 17.76
C ASP A 335 9.77 -11.40 17.17
N ASP A 336 8.95 -12.38 16.80
CA ASP A 336 7.56 -12.18 16.37
C ASP A 336 6.72 -11.52 17.48
N ALA A 337 5.83 -10.61 17.09
CA ALA A 337 4.78 -10.06 17.95
C ALA A 337 3.55 -9.67 17.13
N ASP A 338 2.42 -9.46 17.83
CA ASP A 338 1.18 -9.00 17.19
C ASP A 338 1.42 -7.75 16.34
N ASP A 339 0.83 -7.72 15.16
CA ASP A 339 1.05 -6.66 14.18
C ASP A 339 -0.20 -6.37 13.34
N VAL A 340 -0.26 -5.17 12.77
CA VAL A 340 -1.26 -4.77 11.79
C VAL A 340 -0.58 -4.23 10.54
N LEU A 341 -0.44 -5.10 9.55
CA LEU A 341 0.10 -4.75 8.24
C LEU A 341 -1.02 -4.44 7.23
N LYS A 342 -0.62 -3.82 6.12
CA LYS A 342 -1.50 -3.48 4.99
C LYS A 342 -1.03 -4.16 3.72
N LEU A 343 -1.97 -4.76 3.00
CA LEU A 343 -1.79 -5.16 1.61
C LEU A 343 -2.36 -4.07 0.71
N VAL A 344 -1.50 -3.21 0.19
CA VAL A 344 -1.88 -2.04 -0.60
C VAL A 344 -1.83 -2.36 -2.08
N ALA A 345 -2.91 -2.07 -2.79
CA ALA A 345 -2.96 -2.00 -4.24
C ALA A 345 -3.05 -0.52 -4.65
N PRO A 346 -1.93 0.14 -4.99
CA PRO A 346 -1.88 1.55 -5.37
C PRO A 346 -3.04 1.96 -6.29
N GLY A 347 -3.84 2.95 -5.88
CA GLY A 347 -5.03 3.43 -6.61
C GLY A 347 -6.30 2.58 -6.48
N PHE A 348 -6.23 1.34 -6.00
CA PHE A 348 -7.37 0.42 -5.87
C PHE A 348 -7.79 0.16 -4.41
N GLY A 349 -6.96 0.54 -3.43
CA GLY A 349 -7.27 0.48 -2.00
C GLY A 349 -6.33 -0.45 -1.24
N GLU A 350 -6.74 -0.84 -0.04
CA GLU A 350 -5.95 -1.70 0.85
C GLU A 350 -6.80 -2.78 1.53
N THR A 351 -6.17 -3.91 1.86
CA THR A 351 -6.65 -4.93 2.80
C THR A 351 -5.82 -4.86 4.07
N LEU A 352 -6.44 -4.68 5.23
CA LEU A 352 -5.77 -4.79 6.52
C LEU A 352 -5.54 -6.26 6.88
N VAL A 353 -4.40 -6.59 7.45
CA VAL A 353 -4.13 -7.92 8.01
C VAL A 353 -3.71 -7.74 9.46
N ASN A 354 -4.58 -8.13 10.37
CA ASN A 354 -4.30 -8.19 11.79
C ASN A 354 -3.71 -9.56 12.11
N VAL A 355 -2.45 -9.58 12.51
CA VAL A 355 -1.67 -10.78 12.79
C VAL A 355 -1.59 -10.96 14.30
N ASP A 356 -2.12 -12.07 14.78
CA ASP A 356 -1.95 -12.57 16.14
C ASP A 356 -0.90 -13.69 16.10
N VAL A 357 0.11 -13.61 16.94
CA VAL A 357 1.11 -14.66 17.12
C VAL A 357 1.09 -15.14 18.56
N LYS A 358 1.34 -16.43 18.76
CA LYS A 358 1.50 -16.94 20.12
C LYS A 358 2.76 -16.31 20.72
N ASP A 359 2.60 -15.39 21.68
CA ASP A 359 3.73 -14.83 22.41
C ASP A 359 4.58 -15.96 22.99
N THR A 360 5.79 -16.13 22.47
CA THR A 360 6.74 -17.13 22.98
C THR A 360 7.14 -16.85 24.44
N LYS A 361 6.77 -15.68 24.97
CA LYS A 361 6.92 -15.28 26.38
C LYS A 361 5.66 -15.49 27.22
N ASP A 362 4.48 -15.72 26.62
CA ASP A 362 3.24 -15.99 27.36
C ASP A 362 2.85 -17.48 27.27
N THR A 363 2.99 -18.18 28.39
CA THR A 363 2.70 -19.61 28.52
C THR A 363 1.21 -19.90 28.72
N LYS A 364 0.31 -18.97 28.36
CA LYS A 364 -1.12 -19.08 28.65
C LYS A 364 -1.97 -19.38 27.41
N SER A 365 -2.39 -20.64 27.36
CA SER A 365 -3.60 -21.19 26.74
C SER A 365 -3.95 -20.74 25.30
N VAL A 366 -3.73 -21.68 24.38
CA VAL A 366 -4.30 -21.70 23.02
C VAL A 366 -5.83 -21.52 23.07
N PRO A 367 -6.44 -20.65 22.26
CA PRO A 367 -7.89 -20.60 22.09
C PRO A 367 -8.37 -21.85 21.34
N GLU A 368 -9.38 -22.56 21.87
CA GLU A 368 -9.93 -23.72 21.17
C GLU A 368 -10.64 -23.31 19.87
N PRO A 369 -10.50 -24.10 18.78
CA PRO A 369 -11.26 -23.87 17.56
C PRO A 369 -12.75 -24.07 17.85
N SER A 370 -13.54 -23.04 17.59
CA SER A 370 -14.99 -23.08 17.74
C SER A 370 -15.57 -24.19 16.87
N ALA A 371 -16.17 -25.20 17.50
CA ALA A 371 -16.79 -26.34 16.83
C ALA A 371 -17.95 -25.90 15.92
N LEU A 372 -17.69 -25.80 14.62
CA LEU A 372 -18.74 -25.78 13.60
C LEU A 372 -18.98 -27.21 13.11
N LEU A 373 -19.73 -28.01 13.87
CA LEU A 373 -20.29 -29.27 13.35
C LEU A 373 -21.57 -29.65 14.10
N GLY A 374 -22.72 -29.59 13.41
CA GLY A 374 -23.96 -30.12 13.97
C GLY A 374 -25.26 -29.71 13.27
N LEU A 375 -25.41 -29.97 11.97
CA LEU A 375 -26.76 -30.13 11.41
C LEU A 375 -26.82 -31.35 10.50
N LEU A 376 -27.02 -32.52 11.12
CA LEU A 376 -27.59 -33.68 10.47
C LEU A 376 -28.60 -34.32 11.43
N VAL A 377 -29.88 -33.95 11.30
CA VAL A 377 -30.98 -34.62 12.00
C VAL A 377 -31.64 -35.57 11.01
N LEU A 378 -31.29 -36.84 11.10
CA LEU A 378 -32.09 -37.97 10.63
C LEU A 378 -32.46 -38.80 11.85
N GLY A 379 -33.74 -38.83 12.20
CA GLY A 379 -34.25 -39.53 13.37
C GLY A 379 -35.76 -39.61 13.36
N THR A 380 -36.25 -40.70 12.79
CA THR A 380 -37.63 -41.12 12.62
C THR A 380 -38.42 -41.29 13.93
N GLY A 381 -39.65 -40.79 13.94
CA GLY A 381 -40.85 -41.49 14.44
C GLY A 381 -41.00 -41.76 15.95
N GLY A 382 -42.08 -41.19 16.54
CA GLY A 382 -42.88 -41.94 17.51
C GLY A 382 -43.34 -41.23 18.78
N THR A 383 -44.61 -40.82 18.77
CA THR A 383 -45.58 -40.91 19.89
C THR A 383 -45.69 -39.77 20.92
N ILE A 384 -46.61 -38.85 20.63
CA ILE A 384 -47.74 -38.36 21.45
C ILE A 384 -47.64 -38.55 22.98
N LEU A 385 -47.60 -37.43 23.72
CA LEU A 385 -48.33 -37.27 24.99
C LEU A 385 -48.65 -35.80 25.28
N LYS A 386 -49.95 -35.47 25.18
CA LYS A 386 -50.55 -34.22 25.70
C LYS A 386 -50.55 -34.25 27.24
N ARG A 387 -50.15 -33.16 27.90
CA ARG A 387 -50.69 -32.83 29.24
C ARG A 387 -50.66 -31.33 29.58
N LYS A 388 -51.85 -30.75 29.44
CA LYS A 388 -52.55 -29.73 30.27
C LYS A 388 -51.74 -28.70 31.06
N GLN A 389 -51.99 -27.44 30.71
CA GLN A 389 -52.04 -26.28 31.61
C GLN A 389 -52.80 -26.59 32.93
N LYS A 390 -52.26 -26.10 34.05
CA LYS A 390 -53.08 -25.55 35.14
C LYS A 390 -52.32 -24.46 35.90
N GLN A 391 -53.00 -23.33 36.01
CA GLN A 391 -52.72 -22.20 36.88
C GLN A 391 -52.45 -22.61 38.34
N LYS A 392 -51.64 -21.81 39.03
CA LYS A 392 -52.00 -21.32 40.37
C LYS A 392 -51.30 -19.99 40.67
N ALA A 393 -52.10 -19.07 41.20
CA ALA A 393 -51.77 -17.71 41.60
C ALA A 393 -51.41 -17.63 43.09
N VAL A 394 -51.12 -16.38 43.50
CA VAL A 394 -51.12 -15.79 44.86
C VAL A 394 -49.78 -15.96 45.59
N ALA A 395 -49.13 -14.91 46.13
CA ALA A 395 -49.61 -13.59 46.59
C ALA A 395 -48.82 -12.41 46.00
#